data_AF-A0A502M4C6-F1
#
_entry.id   AF-A0A502M4C6-F1
#
_cell.length_a   1.000
_cell.length_b   1.000
_cell.length_c   1.000
_cell.angle_alpha   90.00
_cell.angle_beta   90.00
_cell.angle_gamma   90.00
#
_symmetry.space_group_name_H-M   'P 1'
#
loop_
_entity.id
_entity.type
_entity.pdbx_description
1 polymer ?
#
loop_
_entity_poly.entity_id
_entity_poly.type
_entity_poly.pdbx_seq_one_letter_code
_entity_poly.pdbx_strand_id
1 'polypeptide(L)'
;MESRSRFVHQSRRSKERPSNGHCAFRARGANVPITLARAERHVKEQASRLTANRSRWPHFLYHACDVTTAVNIVRHNELRSRNEAADFLDVANGGALNIFDGAHSCARLYFRPKNGFHFRTEGIKCIADQWRLPNHMSIPVMFLFDFVSVITLPGAKFSNGNVQRAKMFLDGDASFNQLDFDAVYHDAPTTPDNKEYITNMRMSEVSVEGRVPLAPHLRAIVFRTQSDMRTFEYLLEMAGIHCPYKLLVERARGTLFLARALYLNDLSFAGNTISLTFNFPTDFSPPDRIFKVYINQTVGHISNTYDKSVELRAPTFNVTNYNPDKSGVWLIRLEDQLAFRGRLQAEPSELF
;
A
#
# COMPACT_ATOMS: atom_id res chain seq x y z
N MET A 1 -1.13 44.71 35.39
CA MET A 1 -1.70 45.69 34.44
C MET A 1 -1.43 45.18 33.04
N GLU A 2 -2.52 45.04 32.29
CA GLU A 2 -2.64 44.38 30.99
C GLU A 2 -1.70 44.97 29.92
N SER A 3 -1.14 44.10 29.07
CA SER A 3 -0.77 44.51 27.71
C SER A 3 -1.21 43.45 26.72
N ARG A 4 -1.93 43.94 25.72
CA ARG A 4 -2.89 43.23 24.89
C ARG A 4 -2.22 42.53 23.71
N SER A 5 -2.70 41.32 23.49
CA SER A 5 -2.72 40.58 22.22
C SER A 5 -3.09 41.45 21.00
N ARG A 6 -2.32 41.31 19.92
CA ARG A 6 -2.78 41.59 18.55
C ARG A 6 -2.40 40.41 17.66
N PHE A 7 -3.36 39.50 17.51
CA PHE A 7 -3.43 38.54 16.41
C PHE A 7 -3.62 39.31 15.10
N VAL A 8 -2.71 39.11 14.14
CA VAL A 8 -2.91 39.55 12.76
C VAL A 8 -3.66 38.45 12.02
N HIS A 9 -4.93 38.74 11.74
CA HIS A 9 -5.83 37.94 10.92
C HIS A 9 -5.45 38.17 9.44
N GLN A 10 -4.73 37.24 8.81
CA GLN A 10 -4.64 37.20 7.35
C GLN A 10 -5.82 36.40 6.80
N SER A 11 -6.79 37.13 6.23
CA SER A 11 -7.93 36.55 5.52
C SER A 11 -7.42 35.77 4.30
N ARG A 12 -7.64 34.45 4.28
CA ARG A 12 -7.54 33.67 3.04
C ARG A 12 -8.71 34.04 2.14
N ARG A 13 -8.44 34.82 1.09
CA ARG A 13 -9.34 34.93 -0.06
C ARG A 13 -9.47 33.55 -0.70
N SER A 14 -10.65 32.96 -0.58
CA SER A 14 -11.10 31.81 -1.34
C SER A 14 -11.17 32.21 -2.82
N LYS A 15 -10.12 31.88 -3.59
CA LYS A 15 -10.25 31.77 -5.05
C LYS A 15 -10.97 30.47 -5.33
N GLU A 16 -12.25 30.57 -5.65
CA GLU A 16 -13.00 29.52 -6.35
C GLU A 16 -12.17 29.08 -7.56
N ARG A 17 -11.73 27.82 -7.55
CA ARG A 17 -11.14 27.17 -8.72
C ARG A 17 -12.29 26.54 -9.51
N PRO A 18 -12.39 26.75 -10.82
CA PRO A 18 -13.43 26.13 -11.62
C PRO A 18 -13.26 24.61 -11.61
N SER A 19 -14.35 23.92 -11.26
CA SER A 19 -14.50 22.47 -11.20
C SER A 19 -14.65 21.87 -12.60
N ASN A 20 -13.61 21.93 -13.42
CA ASN A 20 -13.56 21.21 -14.70
C ASN A 20 -12.48 20.12 -14.63
N GLY A 21 -12.73 19.12 -13.77
CA GLY A 21 -11.91 17.93 -13.61
C GLY A 21 -12.43 16.78 -14.47
N HIS A 22 -12.51 16.94 -15.79
CA HIS A 22 -12.45 15.78 -16.67
C HIS A 22 -10.97 15.43 -16.81
N CYS A 23 -10.61 14.15 -16.63
CA CYS A 23 -9.35 13.65 -17.15
C CYS A 23 -9.22 14.19 -18.57
N ALA A 24 -8.04 14.66 -18.97
CA ALA A 24 -7.82 15.14 -20.33
C ALA A 24 -7.86 13.96 -21.33
N PHE A 25 -9.01 13.28 -21.42
CA PHE A 25 -9.53 12.59 -22.58
C PHE A 25 -9.67 13.63 -23.68
N ARG A 26 -8.56 13.99 -24.32
CA ARG A 26 -8.66 14.66 -25.61
C ARG A 26 -9.42 13.71 -26.53
N ALA A 27 -10.65 14.08 -26.85
CA ALA A 27 -11.47 13.46 -27.88
C ALA A 27 -10.71 13.50 -29.21
N ARG A 28 -9.95 12.44 -29.50
CA ARG A 28 -9.48 12.07 -30.83
C ARG A 28 -9.52 10.55 -30.90
N GLY A 29 -10.56 10.03 -31.53
CA GLY A 29 -10.79 8.58 -31.69
C GLY A 29 -11.69 8.00 -30.61
N ALA A 30 -12.55 7.07 -31.01
CA ALA A 30 -13.25 6.21 -30.06
C ALA A 30 -12.17 5.46 -29.24
N ASN A 31 -12.24 5.57 -27.91
CA ASN A 31 -11.36 4.82 -27.02
C ASN A 31 -11.61 3.32 -27.25
N VAL A 32 -10.60 2.59 -27.74
CA VAL A 32 -10.73 1.15 -28.01
C VAL A 32 -10.07 0.41 -26.85
N PRO A 33 -10.84 -0.22 -25.94
CA PRO A 33 -10.24 -1.05 -24.91
C PRO A 33 -9.50 -2.23 -25.56
N ILE A 34 -8.60 -2.85 -24.79
CA ILE A 34 -7.97 -4.10 -25.22
C ILE A 34 -9.04 -5.16 -25.42
N THR A 35 -8.92 -5.94 -26.48
CA THR A 35 -9.87 -7.04 -26.73
C THR A 35 -9.70 -8.16 -25.71
N LEU A 36 -10.81 -8.86 -25.39
CA LEU A 36 -10.76 -10.02 -24.49
C LEU A 36 -9.72 -11.05 -24.93
N ALA A 37 -9.72 -11.39 -26.23
CA ALA A 37 -8.77 -12.35 -26.80
C ALA A 37 -7.31 -11.90 -26.64
N ARG A 38 -7.03 -10.58 -26.76
CA ARG A 38 -5.68 -10.06 -26.56
C ARG A 38 -5.25 -10.12 -25.09
N ALA A 39 -6.16 -9.77 -24.18
CA ALA A 39 -5.92 -9.82 -22.74
C ALA A 39 -5.64 -11.26 -22.27
N GLU A 40 -6.46 -12.24 -22.69
CA GLU A 40 -6.24 -13.66 -22.38
C GLU A 40 -4.92 -14.19 -22.94
N ARG A 41 -4.60 -13.81 -24.18
CA ARG A 41 -3.31 -14.16 -24.81
C ARG A 41 -2.13 -13.62 -24.02
N HIS A 42 -2.21 -12.37 -23.54
CA HIS A 42 -1.17 -11.77 -22.70
C HIS A 42 -0.93 -12.58 -21.42
N VAL A 43 -2.01 -12.92 -20.71
CA VAL A 43 -1.89 -13.74 -19.49
C VAL A 43 -1.15 -15.04 -19.80
N LYS A 44 -1.57 -15.76 -20.84
CA LYS A 44 -0.96 -17.04 -21.25
C LYS A 44 0.52 -16.89 -21.63
N GLU A 45 0.85 -15.91 -22.46
CA GLU A 45 2.21 -15.66 -22.94
C GLU A 45 3.17 -15.27 -21.81
N GLN A 46 2.73 -14.37 -20.92
CA GLN A 46 3.60 -13.87 -19.88
C GLN A 46 3.72 -14.87 -18.72
N ALA A 47 2.64 -15.57 -18.37
CA ALA A 47 2.67 -16.57 -17.32
C ALA A 47 3.61 -17.74 -17.64
N SER A 48 3.73 -18.13 -18.92
CA SER A 48 4.65 -19.19 -19.36
C SER A 48 6.11 -18.75 -19.41
N ARG A 49 6.38 -17.44 -19.57
CA ARG A 49 7.73 -16.87 -19.61
C ARG A 49 8.31 -16.62 -18.23
N LEU A 50 7.47 -16.25 -17.27
CA LEU A 50 7.91 -15.92 -15.91
C LEU A 50 8.20 -17.19 -15.09
N THR A 51 9.15 -17.10 -14.15
CA THR A 51 9.47 -18.23 -13.27
C THR A 51 8.26 -18.63 -12.41
N ALA A 52 8.25 -19.85 -11.89
CA ALA A 52 7.11 -20.41 -11.13
C ALA A 52 6.58 -19.48 -10.01
N ASN A 53 7.46 -18.77 -9.32
CA ASN A 53 7.08 -17.85 -8.22
C ASN A 53 6.41 -16.55 -8.72
N ARG A 54 6.44 -16.28 -10.03
CA ARG A 54 5.99 -15.04 -10.69
C ARG A 54 5.02 -15.30 -11.84
N SER A 55 4.81 -16.56 -12.24
CA SER A 55 3.88 -16.94 -13.33
C SER A 55 2.45 -16.47 -13.08
N ARG A 56 2.10 -16.20 -11.81
CA ARG A 56 0.80 -15.62 -11.45
C ARG A 56 0.70 -14.12 -11.66
N TRP A 57 1.80 -13.39 -11.83
CA TRP A 57 1.77 -11.93 -11.97
C TRP A 57 0.87 -11.43 -13.10
N PRO A 58 0.96 -11.99 -14.32
CA PRO A 58 0.16 -11.52 -15.44
C PRO A 58 -1.35 -11.78 -15.27
N HIS A 59 -1.75 -12.64 -14.34
CA HIS A 59 -3.17 -12.87 -14.05
C HIS A 59 -3.81 -11.72 -13.27
N PHE A 60 -3.01 -10.82 -12.70
CA PHE A 60 -3.50 -9.77 -11.83
C PHE A 60 -3.00 -8.38 -12.20
N LEU A 61 -3.79 -7.39 -11.78
CA LEU A 61 -3.38 -6.01 -11.61
C LEU A 61 -3.31 -5.70 -10.11
N TYR A 62 -2.36 -4.85 -9.75
CA TYR A 62 -1.93 -4.66 -8.36
C TYR A 62 -2.21 -3.24 -7.89
N HIS A 63 -2.87 -3.12 -6.75
CA HIS A 63 -3.01 -1.84 -6.05
C HIS A 63 -2.52 -2.00 -4.61
N ALA A 64 -1.45 -1.28 -4.27
CA ALA A 64 -0.91 -1.24 -2.92
C ALA A 64 -1.31 0.06 -2.23
N CYS A 65 -1.71 -0.04 -0.97
CA CYS A 65 -2.05 1.10 -0.13
C CYS A 65 -1.77 0.80 1.34
N ASP A 66 -1.90 1.82 2.19
CA ASP A 66 -1.92 1.64 3.64
C ASP A 66 -3.22 0.98 4.11
N VAL A 67 -3.18 0.25 5.23
CA VAL A 67 -4.33 -0.44 5.82
C VAL A 67 -5.54 0.48 6.05
N THR A 68 -5.31 1.74 6.40
CA THR A 68 -6.40 2.71 6.62
C THR A 68 -7.14 3.01 5.31
N THR A 69 -6.41 3.21 4.22
CA THR A 69 -6.97 3.35 2.87
C THR A 69 -7.66 2.05 2.42
N ALA A 70 -7.09 0.89 2.75
CA ALA A 70 -7.69 -0.41 2.41
C ALA A 70 -9.07 -0.60 3.03
N VAL A 71 -9.26 -0.17 4.29
CA VAL A 71 -10.57 -0.19 4.96
C VAL A 71 -11.58 0.66 4.21
N ASN A 72 -11.18 1.84 3.71
CA ASN A 72 -12.08 2.72 2.94
C ASN A 72 -12.41 2.15 1.56
N ILE A 73 -11.46 1.48 0.89
CA ILE A 73 -11.72 0.77 -0.38
C ILE A 73 -12.79 -0.31 -0.17
N VAL A 74 -12.70 -1.10 0.91
CA VAL A 74 -13.72 -2.12 1.23
C VAL A 74 -15.05 -1.47 1.63
N ARG A 75 -15.02 -0.40 2.43
CA ARG A 75 -16.23 0.37 2.82
C ARG A 75 -17.06 0.78 1.61
N HIS A 76 -16.39 1.30 0.60
CA HIS A 76 -17.03 1.81 -0.61
C HIS A 76 -17.23 0.74 -1.69
N ASN A 77 -16.68 -0.45 -1.47
CA ASN A 77 -16.73 -1.56 -2.41
C ASN A 77 -16.14 -1.22 -3.79
N GLU A 78 -15.20 -0.28 -3.86
CA GLU A 78 -14.58 0.16 -5.10
C GLU A 78 -13.22 0.84 -4.85
N LEU A 79 -12.30 0.68 -5.81
CA LEU A 79 -11.06 1.46 -5.89
C LEU A 79 -11.37 2.76 -6.63
N ARG A 80 -11.41 3.89 -5.92
CA ARG A 80 -11.67 5.21 -6.49
C ARG A 80 -10.39 5.87 -7.01
N SER A 81 -10.55 6.72 -8.00
CA SER A 81 -9.54 7.68 -8.41
C SER A 81 -9.27 8.69 -7.30
N ARG A 82 -8.13 9.37 -7.42
CA ARG A 82 -7.69 10.35 -6.44
C ARG A 82 -8.68 11.50 -6.26
N ASN A 83 -9.30 11.95 -7.34
CA ASN A 83 -10.28 13.05 -7.31
C ASN A 83 -11.63 12.62 -6.71
N GLU A 84 -11.97 11.33 -6.73
CA GLU A 84 -13.21 10.79 -6.13
C GLU A 84 -13.01 10.26 -4.70
N ALA A 85 -11.77 10.04 -4.27
CA ALA A 85 -11.45 9.59 -2.92
C ALA A 85 -11.29 10.80 -1.97
N ALA A 86 -12.27 11.02 -1.10
CA ALA A 86 -12.18 12.06 -0.05
C ALA A 86 -11.32 11.59 1.14
N ASP A 87 -11.37 10.29 1.45
CA ASP A 87 -10.77 9.69 2.65
C ASP A 87 -9.70 8.67 2.27
N PHE A 88 -8.49 9.12 1.91
CA PHE A 88 -7.36 8.24 1.65
C PHE A 88 -6.04 8.80 2.19
N LEU A 89 -5.17 7.91 2.66
CA LEU A 89 -3.83 8.29 3.07
C LEU A 89 -2.92 8.47 1.84
N ASP A 90 -2.61 9.73 1.59
CA ASP A 90 -1.63 10.26 0.63
C ASP A 90 -0.19 9.77 0.78
N VAL A 91 0.16 8.53 0.46
CA VAL A 91 1.55 8.06 0.63
C VAL A 91 2.49 8.47 -0.53
N ALA A 92 1.96 8.93 -1.67
CA ALA A 92 2.81 9.40 -2.76
C ALA A 92 3.40 10.78 -2.49
N ASN A 93 4.60 11.02 -3.04
CA ASN A 93 5.25 12.32 -2.94
C ASN A 93 4.49 13.35 -3.78
N GLY A 94 4.00 14.41 -3.14
CA GLY A 94 3.24 15.50 -3.78
C GLY A 94 3.92 16.10 -5.01
N GLY A 95 5.25 16.20 -5.03
CA GLY A 95 6.00 16.71 -6.19
C GLY A 95 5.91 15.83 -7.44
N ALA A 96 5.72 14.52 -7.27
CA ALA A 96 5.57 13.57 -8.37
C ALA A 96 4.13 13.49 -8.92
N LEU A 97 3.15 13.93 -8.13
CA LEU A 97 1.72 13.88 -8.48
C LEU A 97 1.28 15.07 -9.31
N ASN A 98 1.88 16.25 -9.08
CA ASN A 98 1.47 17.49 -9.74
C ASN A 98 1.96 17.62 -11.20
N ILE A 99 2.47 16.55 -11.81
CA ILE A 99 3.08 16.59 -13.14
C ILE A 99 2.03 16.36 -14.24
N PHE A 100 1.06 15.47 -13.99
CA PHE A 100 -0.02 15.14 -14.92
C PHE A 100 -1.35 14.92 -14.18
N ASP A 101 -2.17 15.97 -14.14
CA ASP A 101 -3.49 15.97 -13.49
C ASP A 101 -4.47 14.98 -14.11
N GLY A 102 -4.29 14.62 -15.39
CA GLY A 102 -5.15 13.65 -16.07
C GLY A 102 -5.21 12.30 -15.35
N ALA A 103 -4.10 11.88 -14.73
CA ALA A 103 -4.06 10.62 -13.99
C ALA A 103 -4.81 10.68 -12.64
N HIS A 104 -5.17 11.86 -12.12
CA HIS A 104 -5.87 11.98 -10.83
C HIS A 104 -7.34 11.58 -10.89
N SER A 105 -7.94 11.57 -12.08
CA SER A 105 -9.33 11.10 -12.28
C SER A 105 -9.39 9.63 -12.71
N CYS A 106 -8.29 8.89 -12.59
CA CYS A 106 -8.27 7.46 -12.86
C CYS A 106 -7.94 6.66 -11.59
N ALA A 107 -8.63 5.54 -11.40
CA ALA A 107 -8.19 4.46 -10.54
C ALA A 107 -7.02 3.74 -11.22
N ARG A 108 -5.89 3.62 -10.52
CA ARG A 108 -4.60 3.18 -11.08
C ARG A 108 -4.17 1.86 -10.47
N LEU A 109 -3.83 0.90 -11.33
CA LEU A 109 -3.35 -0.43 -10.95
C LEU A 109 -2.10 -0.78 -11.73
N TYR A 110 -1.09 -1.35 -11.10
CA TYR A 110 0.17 -1.71 -11.74
C TYR A 110 0.09 -3.10 -12.37
N PHE A 111 0.81 -3.32 -13.47
CA PHE A 111 0.96 -4.66 -14.07
C PHE A 111 1.71 -5.63 -13.15
N ARG A 112 2.44 -5.12 -12.15
CA ARG A 112 3.24 -5.93 -11.24
C ARG A 112 3.17 -5.42 -9.80
N PRO A 113 3.43 -6.26 -8.79
CA PRO A 113 3.22 -5.89 -7.40
C PRO A 113 4.28 -4.93 -6.85
N LYS A 114 5.55 -5.07 -7.27
CA LYS A 114 6.68 -4.31 -6.72
C LYS A 114 7.19 -3.29 -7.74
N ASN A 115 7.38 -2.04 -7.32
CA ASN A 115 7.92 -1.00 -8.19
C ASN A 115 8.72 0.05 -7.38
N GLY A 116 9.30 1.05 -8.04
CA GLY A 116 10.14 2.07 -7.39
C GLY A 116 9.41 2.89 -6.32
N PHE A 117 8.08 3.02 -6.41
CA PHE A 117 7.28 3.72 -5.42
C PHE A 117 7.28 3.01 -4.06
N HIS A 118 7.23 1.68 -4.06
CA HIS A 118 7.24 0.87 -2.82
C HIS A 118 8.54 1.04 -2.03
N PHE A 119 9.70 1.23 -2.68
CA PHE A 119 10.97 1.41 -1.96
C PHE A 119 10.91 2.60 -1.00
N ARG A 120 10.23 3.69 -1.40
CA ARG A 120 10.16 4.91 -0.58
C ARG A 120 9.01 4.92 0.42
N THR A 121 7.97 4.12 0.20
CA THR A 121 6.69 4.24 0.91
C THR A 121 6.29 3.00 1.70
N GLU A 122 6.77 1.81 1.33
CA GLU A 122 6.41 0.56 1.98
C GLU A 122 7.11 0.40 3.34
N GLY A 123 6.29 0.09 4.35
CA GLY A 123 6.67 -0.17 5.73
C GLY A 123 7.12 1.09 6.49
N ILE A 124 7.52 0.89 7.73
CA ILE A 124 7.84 1.98 8.65
C ILE A 124 9.29 2.40 8.42
N LYS A 125 9.49 3.64 7.97
CA LYS A 125 10.84 4.23 7.87
C LYS A 125 11.30 4.73 9.24
N CYS A 126 12.61 4.83 9.46
CA CYS A 126 13.16 5.30 10.74
C CYS A 126 13.02 6.83 10.86
N ILE A 127 12.81 7.38 12.06
CA ILE A 127 12.74 8.83 12.29
C ILE A 127 14.08 9.50 11.93
N ALA A 128 15.19 8.80 12.17
CA ALA A 128 16.52 9.25 11.80
C ALA A 128 16.82 9.20 10.29
N ASP A 129 15.94 8.64 9.46
CA ASP A 129 16.13 8.63 8.01
C ASP A 129 15.86 10.03 7.43
N GLN A 130 16.90 10.69 6.93
CA GLN A 130 16.80 12.02 6.32
C GLN A 130 15.89 12.07 5.07
N TRP A 131 15.61 10.91 4.45
CA TRP A 131 14.74 10.79 3.28
C TRP A 131 13.33 10.32 3.65
N ARG A 132 13.01 10.25 4.95
CA ARG A 132 11.70 9.85 5.46
C ARG A 132 10.60 10.75 4.90
N LEU A 133 9.62 10.14 4.25
CA LEU A 133 8.37 10.80 3.87
C LEU A 133 7.44 10.91 5.10
N PRO A 134 6.53 11.90 5.16
CA PRO A 134 5.60 12.04 6.27
C PRO A 134 4.61 10.86 6.36
N ASN A 135 4.14 10.37 5.20
CA ASN A 135 3.14 9.30 5.10
C ASN A 135 3.80 8.02 4.60
N HIS A 136 3.54 6.90 5.29
CA HIS A 136 4.05 5.58 4.94
C HIS A 136 2.86 4.65 4.67
N MET A 137 3.09 3.60 3.89
CA MET A 137 2.28 2.39 3.95
C MET A 137 2.80 1.55 5.11
N SER A 138 2.52 1.97 6.35
CA SER A 138 3.12 1.38 7.55
C SER A 138 2.69 -0.08 7.70
N ILE A 139 1.41 -0.35 7.41
CA ILE A 139 0.84 -1.67 7.22
C ILE A 139 0.38 -1.76 5.76
N PRO A 140 1.23 -2.28 4.85
CA PRO A 140 0.90 -2.34 3.43
C PRO A 140 -0.14 -3.42 3.16
N VAL A 141 -1.12 -3.09 2.32
CA VAL A 141 -2.18 -4.00 1.85
C VAL A 141 -2.17 -4.02 0.33
N MET A 142 -2.22 -5.22 -0.25
CA MET A 142 -2.19 -5.44 -1.69
C MET A 142 -3.53 -5.98 -2.18
N PHE A 143 -4.20 -5.24 -3.05
CA PHE A 143 -5.39 -5.70 -3.76
C PHE A 143 -5.01 -6.37 -5.08
N LEU A 144 -5.50 -7.59 -5.30
CA LEU A 144 -5.28 -8.36 -6.52
C LEU A 144 -6.53 -8.35 -7.39
N PHE A 145 -6.55 -7.49 -8.39
CA PHE A 145 -7.62 -7.42 -9.37
C PHE A 145 -7.34 -8.39 -10.51
N ASP A 146 -8.35 -9.06 -11.03
CA ASP A 146 -8.27 -9.90 -12.20
C ASP A 146 -7.91 -9.07 -13.43
N PHE A 147 -6.76 -9.39 -14.03
CA PHE A 147 -6.19 -8.63 -15.13
C PHE A 147 -7.17 -8.48 -16.30
N VAL A 148 -7.71 -9.61 -16.76
CA VAL A 148 -8.57 -9.65 -17.95
C VAL A 148 -9.84 -8.84 -17.71
N SER A 149 -10.48 -9.03 -16.55
CA SER A 149 -11.74 -8.37 -16.25
C SER A 149 -11.62 -6.84 -16.14
N VAL A 150 -10.46 -6.31 -15.73
CA VAL A 150 -10.26 -4.88 -15.54
C VAL A 150 -9.74 -4.21 -16.80
N ILE A 151 -8.76 -4.80 -17.49
CA ILE A 151 -8.15 -4.15 -18.66
C ILE A 151 -9.09 -4.12 -19.88
N THR A 152 -10.14 -4.94 -19.86
CA THR A 152 -11.21 -4.97 -20.88
C THR A 152 -12.41 -4.10 -20.52
N LEU A 153 -12.39 -3.40 -19.37
CA LEU A 153 -13.46 -2.46 -19.02
C LEU A 153 -13.55 -1.33 -20.05
N PRO A 154 -14.78 -0.86 -20.37
CA PRO A 154 -14.95 0.37 -21.14
C PRO A 154 -14.19 1.51 -20.47
N GLY A 155 -13.39 2.24 -21.25
CA GLY A 155 -12.59 3.34 -20.71
C GLY A 155 -11.25 2.94 -20.10
N ALA A 156 -10.95 1.64 -19.97
CA ALA A 156 -9.65 1.18 -19.51
C ALA A 156 -8.55 1.60 -20.49
N LYS A 157 -7.46 2.12 -19.94
CA LYS A 157 -6.26 2.53 -20.65
C LYS A 157 -5.03 2.02 -19.93
N PHE A 158 -3.86 2.16 -20.53
CA PHE A 158 -2.60 1.79 -19.91
C PHE A 158 -1.50 2.80 -20.22
N SER A 159 -0.37 2.69 -19.53
CA SER A 159 0.80 3.53 -19.77
C SER A 159 2.03 2.68 -20.10
N ASN A 160 2.92 3.26 -20.91
CA ASN A 160 4.25 2.73 -21.14
C ASN A 160 5.23 3.35 -20.13
N GLY A 161 5.33 2.71 -18.97
CA GLY A 161 6.05 3.22 -17.81
C GLY A 161 5.25 4.22 -16.97
N ASN A 162 5.95 5.08 -16.22
CA ASN A 162 5.31 5.99 -15.28
C ASN A 162 4.45 7.04 -16.01
N VAL A 163 3.13 7.02 -15.78
CA VAL A 163 2.19 7.95 -16.45
C VAL A 163 2.51 9.43 -16.17
N GLN A 164 3.05 9.77 -15.00
CA GLN A 164 3.42 11.14 -14.65
C GLN A 164 4.60 11.63 -15.52
N ARG A 165 5.47 10.71 -15.96
CA ARG A 165 6.56 11.02 -16.90
C ARG A 165 6.07 11.00 -18.35
N ALA A 166 5.30 9.97 -18.73
CA ALA A 166 4.79 9.81 -20.10
C ALA A 166 3.75 10.88 -20.48
N LYS A 167 3.00 11.39 -19.50
CA LYS A 167 1.92 12.39 -19.64
C LYS A 167 0.86 12.00 -20.67
N MET A 168 0.69 10.71 -20.90
CA MET A 168 -0.27 10.17 -21.84
C MET A 168 -0.68 8.77 -21.45
N PHE A 169 -1.89 8.40 -21.89
CA PHE A 169 -2.40 7.05 -21.83
C PHE A 169 -2.45 6.47 -23.24
N LEU A 170 -2.31 5.15 -23.32
CA LEU A 170 -2.43 4.32 -24.50
C LEU A 170 -3.68 3.45 -24.40
N ASP A 171 -4.21 3.04 -25.54
CA ASP A 171 -5.36 2.15 -25.67
C ASP A 171 -5.21 1.24 -26.90
N GLY A 172 -6.09 0.24 -27.02
CA GLY A 172 -6.13 -0.70 -28.13
C GLY A 172 -5.01 -1.75 -28.16
N ASP A 173 -5.30 -2.85 -28.85
CA ASP A 173 -4.39 -3.99 -28.99
C ASP A 173 -3.05 -3.60 -29.64
N ALA A 174 -3.07 -2.69 -30.61
CA ALA A 174 -1.89 -2.26 -31.35
C ALA A 174 -0.86 -1.58 -30.45
N SER A 175 -1.27 -0.61 -29.63
CA SER A 175 -0.36 0.03 -28.67
C SER A 175 0.01 -0.89 -27.51
N PHE A 176 -0.89 -1.81 -27.11
CA PHE A 176 -0.57 -2.77 -26.07
C PHE A 176 0.54 -3.74 -26.49
N ASN A 177 0.56 -4.14 -27.76
CA ASN A 177 1.61 -4.99 -28.33
C ASN A 177 2.99 -4.31 -28.38
N GLN A 178 3.06 -2.99 -28.21
CA GLN A 178 4.32 -2.25 -28.18
C GLN A 178 4.93 -2.15 -26.78
N LEU A 179 4.23 -2.59 -25.74
CA LEU A 179 4.76 -2.59 -24.38
C LEU A 179 5.87 -3.62 -24.21
N ASP A 180 7.00 -3.19 -23.66
CA ASP A 180 8.12 -4.06 -23.30
C ASP A 180 7.82 -4.79 -21.99
N PHE A 181 7.10 -5.90 -22.07
CA PHE A 181 6.73 -6.67 -20.89
C PHE A 181 7.90 -7.36 -20.19
N ASP A 182 9.04 -7.56 -20.86
CA ASP A 182 10.25 -8.03 -20.21
C ASP A 182 10.76 -6.98 -19.22
N ALA A 183 10.79 -5.73 -19.63
CA ALA A 183 11.14 -4.61 -18.76
C ALA A 183 10.09 -4.36 -17.68
N VAL A 184 8.78 -4.46 -18.02
CA VAL A 184 7.69 -4.31 -17.04
C VAL A 184 7.84 -5.35 -15.94
N TYR A 185 7.95 -6.63 -16.27
CA TYR A 185 8.03 -7.73 -15.30
C TYR A 185 9.45 -8.00 -14.76
N HIS A 186 10.46 -7.23 -15.18
CA HIS A 186 11.83 -7.37 -14.70
C HIS A 186 11.88 -7.32 -13.16
N ASP A 187 12.44 -8.35 -12.51
CA ASP A 187 12.51 -8.45 -11.04
C ASP A 187 13.93 -8.72 -10.49
N ALA A 188 14.96 -8.45 -11.30
CA ALA A 188 16.34 -8.50 -10.85
C ALA A 188 16.87 -7.10 -10.46
N PRO A 189 18.04 -7.00 -9.79
CA PRO A 189 18.78 -5.76 -9.69
C PRO A 189 19.04 -5.14 -11.07
N THR A 190 19.01 -3.81 -11.15
CA THR A 190 19.33 -3.07 -12.39
C THR A 190 20.81 -2.74 -12.47
N THR A 191 21.34 -2.62 -13.68
CA THR A 191 22.68 -2.06 -13.94
C THR A 191 22.59 -0.53 -14.07
N PRO A 192 23.70 0.21 -13.95
CA PRO A 192 23.70 1.66 -14.18
C PRO A 192 23.07 2.05 -15.52
N ASP A 193 23.34 1.29 -16.59
CA ASP A 193 22.89 1.59 -17.96
C ASP A 193 21.38 1.40 -18.14
N ASN A 194 20.78 0.40 -17.49
CA ASN A 194 19.35 0.08 -17.67
C ASN A 194 18.46 0.60 -16.53
N LYS A 195 19.05 1.16 -15.46
CA LYS A 195 18.34 1.53 -14.23
C LYS A 195 17.16 2.44 -14.50
N GLU A 196 17.35 3.52 -15.24
CA GLU A 196 16.28 4.47 -15.51
C GLU A 196 15.14 3.84 -16.31
N TYR A 197 15.48 3.15 -17.40
CA TYR A 197 14.53 2.49 -18.28
C TYR A 197 13.69 1.44 -17.54
N ILE A 198 14.35 0.47 -16.89
CA ILE A 198 13.67 -0.59 -16.14
C ILE A 198 12.86 0.00 -14.99
N THR A 199 13.39 0.98 -14.24
CA THR A 199 12.62 1.62 -13.15
C THR A 199 11.36 2.30 -13.68
N ASN A 200 11.43 2.94 -14.84
CA ASN A 200 10.27 3.53 -15.49
C ASN A 200 9.26 2.46 -15.93
N MET A 201 9.71 1.40 -16.61
CA MET A 201 8.83 0.35 -17.13
C MET A 201 8.12 -0.44 -16.04
N ARG A 202 8.75 -0.65 -14.89
CA ARG A 202 8.12 -1.24 -13.69
C ARG A 202 6.96 -0.42 -13.12
N MET A 203 6.86 0.86 -13.49
CA MET A 203 5.77 1.76 -13.12
C MET A 203 4.64 1.79 -14.16
N SER A 204 4.68 0.92 -15.18
CA SER A 204 3.57 0.77 -16.12
C SER A 204 2.31 0.34 -15.38
N GLU A 205 1.18 0.90 -15.80
CA GLU A 205 -0.10 0.73 -15.10
C GLU A 205 -1.27 0.67 -16.08
N VAL A 206 -2.36 0.08 -15.60
CA VAL A 206 -3.71 0.18 -16.14
C VAL A 206 -4.45 1.26 -15.36
N SER A 207 -5.21 2.07 -16.07
CA SER A 207 -6.00 3.16 -15.53
C SER A 207 -7.44 3.07 -16.03
N VAL A 208 -8.38 3.17 -15.09
CA VAL A 208 -9.81 3.20 -15.39
C VAL A 208 -10.37 4.51 -14.86
N GLU A 209 -11.14 5.22 -15.68
CA GLU A 209 -11.71 6.51 -15.29
C GLU A 209 -12.67 6.38 -14.10
N GLY A 210 -12.59 7.31 -13.17
CA GLY A 210 -13.43 7.38 -11.98
C GLY A 210 -13.06 6.32 -10.96
N ARG A 211 -13.40 5.05 -11.21
CA ARG A 211 -13.28 3.95 -10.24
C ARG A 211 -13.31 2.56 -10.86
N VAL A 212 -12.81 1.57 -10.10
CA VAL A 212 -12.95 0.13 -10.39
C VAL A 212 -13.74 -0.52 -9.26
N PRO A 213 -14.95 -1.05 -9.51
CA PRO A 213 -15.69 -1.83 -8.52
C PRO A 213 -14.89 -3.03 -8.02
N LEU A 214 -15.00 -3.37 -6.73
CA LEU A 214 -14.34 -4.58 -6.21
C LEU A 214 -15.01 -5.85 -6.74
N ALA A 215 -16.34 -5.95 -6.76
CA ALA A 215 -17.02 -7.06 -7.43
C ALA A 215 -17.33 -6.68 -8.89
N PRO A 216 -17.09 -7.55 -9.89
CA PRO A 216 -16.54 -8.91 -9.82
C PRO A 216 -15.00 -8.99 -9.96
N HIS A 217 -14.32 -7.85 -9.97
CA HIS A 217 -12.93 -7.72 -10.44
C HIS A 217 -11.86 -8.14 -9.43
N LEU A 218 -12.11 -7.96 -8.13
CA LEU A 218 -11.18 -8.27 -7.06
C LEU A 218 -11.17 -9.78 -6.78
N ARG A 219 -9.98 -10.37 -6.73
CA ARG A 219 -9.79 -11.80 -6.45
C ARG A 219 -9.34 -12.05 -5.02
N ALA A 220 -8.52 -11.17 -4.45
CA ALA A 220 -8.06 -11.27 -3.08
C ALA A 220 -7.50 -9.94 -2.56
N ILE A 221 -7.49 -9.81 -1.24
CA ILE A 221 -6.73 -8.82 -0.48
C ILE A 221 -5.60 -9.57 0.22
N VAL A 222 -4.36 -9.12 0.02
CA VAL A 222 -3.17 -9.81 0.51
C VAL A 222 -2.41 -8.92 1.48
N PHE A 223 -1.94 -9.54 2.56
CA PHE A 223 -1.17 -8.93 3.63
C PHE A 223 0.22 -9.55 3.69
N ARG A 224 1.19 -8.78 4.17
CA ARG A 224 2.57 -9.24 4.32
C ARG A 224 2.72 -10.20 5.49
N THR A 225 2.00 -9.98 6.60
CA THR A 225 2.03 -10.83 7.80
C THR A 225 0.63 -11.11 8.33
N GLN A 226 0.51 -12.10 9.23
CA GLN A 226 -0.74 -12.36 9.93
C GLN A 226 -1.14 -11.18 10.83
N SER A 227 -0.17 -10.49 11.43
CA SER A 227 -0.39 -9.29 12.25
C SER A 227 -0.94 -8.12 11.44
N ASP A 228 -0.46 -7.94 10.21
CA ASP A 228 -0.98 -6.94 9.26
C ASP A 228 -2.46 -7.25 8.94
N MET A 229 -2.80 -8.51 8.64
CA MET A 229 -4.19 -8.93 8.39
C MET A 229 -5.10 -8.73 9.61
N ARG A 230 -4.65 -9.14 10.80
CA ARG A 230 -5.42 -8.96 12.06
C ARG A 230 -5.74 -7.49 12.31
N THR A 231 -4.81 -6.60 11.99
CA THR A 231 -5.05 -5.16 12.11
C THR A 231 -6.13 -4.69 11.16
N PHE A 232 -6.10 -5.14 9.91
CA PHE A 232 -7.15 -4.84 8.94
C PHE A 232 -8.53 -5.35 9.38
N GLU A 233 -8.62 -6.61 9.82
CA GLU A 233 -9.86 -7.22 10.31
C GLU A 233 -10.43 -6.46 11.51
N TYR A 234 -9.57 -6.10 12.47
CA TYR A 234 -9.98 -5.32 13.63
C TYR A 234 -10.50 -3.92 13.24
N LEU A 235 -9.84 -3.26 12.28
CA LEU A 235 -10.29 -1.95 11.79
C LEU A 235 -11.63 -2.03 11.05
N LEU A 236 -11.89 -3.12 10.32
CA LEU A 236 -13.20 -3.39 9.72
C LEU A 236 -14.28 -3.61 10.78
N GLU A 237 -14.00 -4.43 11.80
CA GLU A 237 -14.91 -4.68 12.93
C GLU A 237 -15.27 -3.37 13.64
N MET A 238 -14.27 -2.56 13.98
CA MET A 238 -14.46 -1.25 14.62
C MET A 238 -15.30 -0.28 13.78
N ALA A 239 -15.27 -0.43 12.45
CA ALA A 239 -16.04 0.38 11.53
C ALA A 239 -17.41 -0.24 11.17
N GLY A 240 -17.75 -1.43 11.70
CA GLY A 240 -18.96 -2.15 11.36
C GLY A 240 -19.03 -2.62 9.90
N ILE A 241 -17.87 -2.88 9.28
CA ILE A 241 -17.77 -3.22 7.86
C ILE A 241 -17.57 -4.71 7.68
N HIS A 242 -18.43 -5.35 6.90
CA HIS A 242 -18.22 -6.72 6.45
C HIS A 242 -17.33 -6.76 5.20
N CYS A 243 -16.29 -7.58 5.21
CA CYS A 243 -15.46 -7.84 4.04
C CYS A 243 -15.79 -9.22 3.45
N PRO A 244 -16.48 -9.30 2.30
CA PRO A 244 -16.81 -10.58 1.66
C PRO A 244 -15.65 -11.15 0.83
N TYR A 245 -14.53 -10.44 0.74
CA TYR A 245 -13.40 -10.78 -0.12
C TYR A 245 -12.43 -11.73 0.56
N LYS A 246 -11.79 -12.57 -0.25
CA LYS A 246 -10.75 -13.49 0.20
C LYS A 246 -9.54 -12.73 0.77
N LEU A 247 -9.21 -12.98 2.02
CA LEU A 247 -8.02 -12.46 2.68
C LEU A 247 -6.90 -13.51 2.65
N LEU A 248 -5.65 -13.08 2.40
CA LEU A 248 -4.48 -13.95 2.30
C LEU A 248 -3.27 -13.32 2.98
N VAL A 249 -2.40 -14.14 3.57
CA VAL A 249 -1.02 -13.75 3.89
C VAL A 249 -0.10 -14.19 2.75
N GLU A 250 0.86 -13.33 2.39
CA GLU A 250 1.96 -13.69 1.51
C GLU A 250 2.73 -14.90 2.08
N ARG A 251 2.71 -16.03 1.36
CA ARG A 251 3.40 -17.26 1.80
C ARG A 251 4.90 -17.22 1.57
N ALA A 252 5.32 -16.66 0.44
CA ALA A 252 6.71 -16.55 0.06
C ALA A 252 7.12 -15.08 0.14
N ARG A 253 7.89 -14.75 1.19
CA ARG A 253 8.30 -13.37 1.46
C ARG A 253 9.02 -12.76 0.26
N GLY A 254 8.65 -11.53 -0.10
CA GLY A 254 9.33 -10.80 -1.17
C GLY A 254 8.74 -10.98 -2.56
N THR A 255 7.61 -11.67 -2.70
CA THR A 255 6.93 -11.87 -3.99
C THR A 255 6.02 -10.71 -4.37
N LEU A 256 5.28 -10.17 -3.41
CA LEU A 256 4.32 -9.08 -3.55
C LEU A 256 4.77 -7.81 -2.83
N PHE A 257 5.41 -7.95 -1.68
CA PHE A 257 5.93 -6.84 -0.88
C PHE A 257 7.46 -6.79 -1.00
N LEU A 258 8.07 -5.60 -0.85
CA LEU A 258 9.53 -5.47 -0.82
C LEU A 258 10.11 -6.01 0.49
N ALA A 259 9.40 -5.86 1.61
CA ALA A 259 9.84 -6.29 2.94
C ALA A 259 11.19 -5.70 3.38
N ARG A 260 11.46 -4.45 2.99
CA ARG A 260 12.77 -3.78 3.22
C ARG A 260 12.82 -2.78 4.36
N ALA A 261 11.67 -2.38 4.91
CA ALA A 261 11.55 -1.41 6.01
C ALA A 261 11.32 -2.09 7.36
N LEU A 262 11.20 -1.29 8.44
CA LEU A 262 10.82 -1.79 9.76
C LEU A 262 9.33 -2.20 9.75
N TYR A 263 9.02 -3.35 10.35
CA TYR A 263 7.65 -3.78 10.65
C TYR A 263 7.62 -4.97 11.60
N LEU A 264 6.43 -5.31 12.11
CA LEU A 264 6.20 -6.50 12.93
C LEU A 264 6.02 -7.74 12.05
N ASN A 265 6.92 -8.71 12.21
CA ASN A 265 6.75 -10.06 11.64
C ASN A 265 5.66 -10.83 12.36
N ASP A 266 5.74 -10.83 13.69
CA ASP A 266 4.85 -11.59 14.54
C ASP A 266 4.71 -10.94 15.92
N LEU A 267 3.66 -11.33 16.63
CA LEU A 267 3.27 -10.80 17.93
C LEU A 267 2.63 -11.90 18.76
N SER A 268 3.16 -12.16 19.94
CA SER A 268 2.58 -13.09 20.91
C SER A 268 2.43 -12.44 22.28
N PHE A 269 1.47 -12.93 23.06
CA PHE A 269 1.22 -12.47 24.41
C PHE A 269 1.01 -13.66 25.32
N ALA A 270 1.84 -13.78 26.36
CA ALA A 270 1.81 -14.88 27.32
C ALA A 270 2.05 -14.37 28.75
N GLY A 271 1.20 -14.80 29.68
CA GLY A 271 1.20 -14.29 31.05
C GLY A 271 0.95 -12.78 31.08
N ASN A 272 1.97 -12.00 31.41
CA ASN A 272 1.96 -10.54 31.43
C ASN A 272 2.95 -9.91 30.42
N THR A 273 3.48 -10.71 29.50
CA THR A 273 4.56 -10.32 28.59
C THR A 273 4.09 -10.35 27.15
N ILE A 274 4.27 -9.22 26.46
CA ILE A 274 4.14 -9.15 25.01
C ILE A 274 5.51 -9.31 24.37
N SER A 275 5.58 -10.16 23.36
CA SER A 275 6.78 -10.47 22.60
C SER A 275 6.57 -10.03 21.15
N LEU A 276 7.40 -9.09 20.69
CA LEU A 276 7.34 -8.52 19.36
C LEU A 276 8.50 -9.07 18.54
N THR A 277 8.24 -9.58 17.34
CA THR A 277 9.30 -9.95 16.39
C THR A 277 9.31 -9.00 15.21
N PHE A 278 10.49 -8.50 14.81
CA PHE A 278 10.63 -7.48 13.78
C PHE A 278 11.29 -7.98 12.51
N ASN A 279 10.92 -7.35 11.41
CA ASN A 279 11.82 -7.21 10.28
C ASN A 279 12.62 -5.92 10.44
N PHE A 280 13.95 -6.00 10.45
CA PHE A 280 14.78 -4.81 10.45
C PHE A 280 14.92 -4.20 9.05
N PRO A 281 15.01 -2.86 8.96
CA PRO A 281 15.17 -2.20 7.69
C PRO A 281 16.52 -2.53 7.05
N THR A 282 16.51 -2.74 5.73
CA THR A 282 17.71 -2.97 4.91
C THR A 282 18.15 -1.74 4.14
N ASP A 283 17.25 -0.76 3.97
CA ASP A 283 17.54 0.50 3.26
C ASP A 283 18.27 1.50 4.16
N PHE A 284 17.73 1.72 5.36
CA PHE A 284 18.30 2.61 6.37
C PHE A 284 17.99 2.07 7.76
N SER A 285 19.03 1.80 8.54
CA SER A 285 18.94 1.56 9.97
C SER A 285 19.77 2.63 10.68
N PRO A 286 19.27 3.24 11.77
CA PRO A 286 20.06 4.19 12.52
C PRO A 286 21.32 3.48 13.07
N PRO A 287 22.50 4.15 13.07
CA PRO A 287 23.76 3.52 13.50
C PRO A 287 23.73 3.02 14.94
N ASP A 288 23.01 3.72 15.81
CA ASP A 288 22.81 3.38 17.22
C ASP A 288 21.71 2.34 17.45
N ARG A 289 21.00 1.93 16.39
CA ARG A 289 19.84 1.01 16.46
C ARG A 289 18.77 1.45 17.46
N ILE A 290 18.66 2.74 17.74
CA ILE A 290 17.63 3.28 18.60
C ILE A 290 16.35 3.45 17.79
N PHE A 291 15.29 2.79 18.23
CA PHE A 291 13.96 2.88 17.65
C PHE A 291 12.94 3.34 18.68
N LYS A 292 11.99 4.17 18.27
CA LYS A 292 10.86 4.57 19.12
C LYS A 292 9.79 3.47 19.10
N VAL A 293 9.48 2.95 20.29
CA VAL A 293 8.48 1.89 20.48
C VAL A 293 7.42 2.36 21.45
N TYR A 294 6.17 2.38 20.96
CA TYR A 294 4.98 2.64 21.75
C TYR A 294 4.09 1.40 21.74
N ILE A 295 3.72 0.90 22.90
CA ILE A 295 2.80 -0.22 23.09
C ILE A 295 1.77 0.21 24.12
N ASN A 296 0.50 0.09 23.76
CA ASN A 296 -0.61 0.33 24.66
C ASN A 296 -1.54 -0.89 24.65
N GLN A 297 -1.90 -1.37 25.84
CA GLN A 297 -2.94 -2.38 26.02
C GLN A 297 -4.10 -1.73 26.76
N THR A 298 -5.30 -1.83 26.19
CA THR A 298 -6.55 -1.41 26.83
C THR A 298 -7.40 -2.63 27.17
N VAL A 299 -7.81 -2.77 28.43
CA VAL A 299 -8.73 -3.80 28.95
C VAL A 299 -9.83 -3.11 29.73
N GLY A 300 -11.06 -3.08 29.19
CA GLY A 300 -12.15 -2.28 29.77
C GLY A 300 -11.76 -0.81 29.87
N HIS A 301 -11.62 -0.30 31.10
CA HIS A 301 -11.19 1.08 31.38
C HIS A 301 -9.71 1.22 31.76
N ILE A 302 -8.98 0.10 31.87
CA ILE A 302 -7.58 0.09 32.28
C ILE A 302 -6.69 0.15 31.04
N SER A 303 -5.67 0.98 31.09
CA SER A 303 -4.70 1.16 30.02
C SER A 303 -3.27 1.07 30.54
N ASN A 304 -2.49 0.13 30.04
CA ASN A 304 -1.06 -0.03 30.33
C ASN A 304 -0.25 0.43 29.12
N THR A 305 0.75 1.29 29.35
CA THR A 305 1.53 1.90 28.27
C THR A 305 3.04 1.73 28.48
N TYR A 306 3.71 1.38 27.40
CA TYR A 306 5.15 1.46 27.22
C TYR A 306 5.45 2.45 26.10
N ASP A 307 6.21 3.50 26.37
CA ASP A 307 6.61 4.51 25.38
C ASP A 307 8.06 4.88 25.63
N LYS A 308 8.98 4.28 24.86
CA LYS A 308 10.42 4.47 25.02
C LYS A 308 11.14 4.40 23.67
N SER A 309 12.26 5.11 23.59
CA SER A 309 13.30 4.83 22.60
C SER A 309 14.18 3.70 23.14
N VAL A 310 14.32 2.63 22.35
CA VAL A 310 15.04 1.42 22.76
C VAL A 310 16.05 1.02 21.70
N GLU A 311 17.19 0.55 22.16
CA GLU A 311 18.15 -0.08 21.27
C GLU A 311 17.68 -1.49 20.90
N LEU A 312 17.31 -1.71 19.63
CA LEU A 312 16.87 -3.02 19.15
C LEU A 312 18.03 -3.74 18.44
N ARG A 313 18.72 -4.61 19.18
CA ARG A 313 19.81 -5.46 18.66
C ARG A 313 19.35 -6.84 18.20
N ALA A 314 18.26 -7.34 18.76
CA ALA A 314 17.71 -8.65 18.47
C ALA A 314 16.38 -8.52 17.71
N PRO A 315 16.01 -9.51 16.87
CA PRO A 315 14.74 -9.50 16.16
C PRO A 315 13.53 -9.63 17.09
N THR A 316 13.74 -9.99 18.35
CA THR A 316 12.69 -10.14 19.36
C THR A 316 12.87 -9.10 20.48
N PHE A 317 11.77 -8.49 20.90
CA PHE A 317 11.72 -7.53 21.99
C PHE A 317 10.53 -7.85 22.89
N ASN A 318 10.76 -7.91 24.19
CA ASN A 318 9.76 -8.31 25.17
C ASN A 318 9.48 -7.17 26.13
N VAL A 319 8.20 -6.96 26.45
CA VAL A 319 7.77 -5.99 27.46
C VAL A 319 6.78 -6.66 28.41
N THR A 320 7.06 -6.56 29.70
CA THR A 320 6.26 -7.13 30.79
C THR A 320 5.26 -6.12 31.36
N ASN A 321 4.52 -6.51 32.40
CA ASN A 321 3.58 -5.67 33.15
C ASN A 321 2.29 -5.30 32.39
N TYR A 322 1.82 -6.20 31.53
CA TYR A 322 0.51 -6.11 30.90
C TYR A 322 -0.52 -7.01 31.59
N ASN A 323 -1.80 -6.72 31.38
CA ASN A 323 -2.90 -7.47 31.95
C ASN A 323 -3.07 -8.79 31.17
N PRO A 324 -3.10 -9.96 31.83
CA PRO A 324 -3.29 -11.27 31.18
C PRO A 324 -4.68 -11.47 30.52
N ASP A 325 -5.62 -10.55 30.71
CA ASP A 325 -6.97 -10.63 30.15
C ASP A 325 -6.96 -10.72 28.61
N LYS A 326 -7.64 -11.74 28.09
CA LYS A 326 -7.73 -12.05 26.65
C LYS A 326 -8.56 -11.04 25.86
N SER A 327 -9.35 -10.20 26.52
CA SER A 327 -10.13 -9.13 25.88
C SER A 327 -9.29 -7.90 25.51
N GLY A 328 -8.01 -7.87 25.91
CA GLY A 328 -7.11 -6.75 25.67
C GLY A 328 -6.97 -6.36 24.20
N VAL A 329 -7.18 -5.08 23.93
CA VAL A 329 -6.91 -4.44 22.65
C VAL A 329 -5.52 -3.81 22.71
N TRP A 330 -4.70 -4.12 21.73
CA TRP A 330 -3.34 -3.60 21.61
C TRP A 330 -3.29 -2.51 20.55
N LEU A 331 -2.55 -1.44 20.83
CA LEU A 331 -2.11 -0.44 19.87
C LEU A 331 -0.58 -0.37 19.95
N ILE A 332 0.09 -0.73 18.86
CA ILE A 332 1.54 -0.69 18.76
C ILE A 332 1.93 0.29 17.67
N ARG A 333 2.84 1.20 18.00
CA ARG A 333 3.49 2.08 17.03
C ARG A 333 5.00 1.89 17.09
N LEU A 334 5.61 1.88 15.92
CA LEU A 334 7.05 1.94 15.74
C LEU A 334 7.35 3.22 14.99
N GLU A 335 8.33 4.00 15.44
CA GLU A 335 8.73 5.24 14.76
C GLU A 335 7.54 6.18 14.48
N ASP A 336 6.62 6.29 15.45
CA ASP A 336 5.36 7.05 15.38
C ASP A 336 4.33 6.57 14.34
N GLN A 337 4.56 5.44 13.67
CA GLN A 337 3.64 4.86 12.70
C GLN A 337 2.89 3.65 13.27
N LEU A 338 1.65 3.44 12.82
CA LEU A 338 0.87 2.27 13.18
C LEU A 338 1.60 0.99 12.73
N ALA A 339 1.88 0.10 13.68
CA ALA A 339 2.50 -1.20 13.42
C ALA A 339 1.54 -2.37 13.71
N PHE A 340 0.63 -2.21 14.68
CA PHE A 340 -0.43 -3.16 14.96
C PHE A 340 -1.57 -2.47 15.69
N ARG A 341 -2.82 -2.88 15.39
CA ARG A 341 -3.96 -2.58 16.24
C ARG A 341 -4.95 -3.72 16.22
N GLY A 342 -5.23 -4.32 17.37
CA GLY A 342 -6.24 -5.37 17.46
C GLY A 342 -6.15 -6.19 18.72
N ARG A 343 -6.96 -7.25 18.77
CA ARG A 343 -6.92 -8.23 19.87
C ARG A 343 -5.88 -9.30 19.56
N LEU A 344 -5.19 -9.77 20.59
CA LEU A 344 -4.32 -10.94 20.49
C LEU A 344 -5.04 -12.15 21.06
N GLN A 345 -5.02 -13.27 20.34
CA GLN A 345 -5.40 -14.54 20.94
C GLN A 345 -4.27 -14.95 21.89
N ALA A 346 -4.59 -15.18 23.15
CA ALA A 346 -3.64 -15.75 24.09
C ALA A 346 -3.40 -17.21 23.69
N GLU A 347 -2.24 -17.49 23.11
CA GLU A 347 -1.79 -18.87 22.93
C GLU A 347 -1.60 -19.50 24.33
N PRO A 348 -2.11 -20.72 24.57
CA PRO A 348 -1.68 -21.49 25.72
C PRO A 348 -0.16 -21.60 25.67
N SER A 349 0.52 -21.27 26.76
CA SER A 349 1.96 -21.53 26.88
C SER A 349 2.16 -23.04 26.93
N GLU A 350 2.24 -23.70 25.78
CA GLU A 350 2.76 -25.07 25.71
C GLU A 350 4.27 -25.00 25.86
N LEU A 351 4.71 -25.10 27.12
CA LEU A 351 6.07 -25.52 27.45
C LEU A 351 6.24 -26.95 26.89
N PHE A 352 7.01 -27.10 25.83
CA PHE A 352 7.64 -28.36 25.45
C PHE A 352 9.13 -28.16 25.22
#